data_AF-A0A7G9G2Y9-F1
#
_entry.id   AF-A0A7G9G2Y9-F1
#
_cell.length_a   1.000
_cell.length_b   1.000
_cell.length_c   1.000
_cell.angle_alpha   90.00
_cell.angle_beta   90.00
_cell.angle_gamma   90.00
#
_symmetry.space_group_name_H-M   'P 1'
#
loop_
_entity.id
_entity.type
_entity.pdbx_description
1 polymer ?
#
loop_
_entity_poly.entity_id
_entity_poly.type
_entity_poly.pdbx_seq_one_letter_code
_entity_poly.pdbx_strand_id
1 'polypeptide(L)'
;MKRAKLLTVKNLVTIAVLSAVAAVLMYLEFPLWFAPPFYEFDFSEIPVLVGAFSMGPAAGFIIEALKVVLKLLLKGSSTMGVGDWANLLIGCALVIPASMIYRKNRTKKGAVIGLAVGTLTMTTVGCFLNAYVLLPTYAQAFEGAWQGFLVMGAFTAAIAFPIFFFYGREKGKHPIAVGVVVEAAILAAAVLLMNVLHLFSEDSLAGLVGMGTAINPAIKGIWTFVLLAVAPFNLFKGVVVSLITVLIYKRIRVIMKQADSPRQTSGKAENLEKISGGKA
;
A
#
# COMPACT_ATOMS: atom_id res chain seq x y z
N MET A 1 2.38 6.41 27.33
CA MET A 1 1.71 5.57 26.32
C MET A 1 2.49 4.27 26.14
N LYS A 2 1.89 3.10 26.42
CA LYS A 2 2.55 1.80 26.19
C LYS A 2 2.66 1.56 24.68
N ARG A 3 3.88 1.28 24.17
CA ARG A 3 4.11 0.84 22.78
C ARG A 3 3.18 -0.33 22.48
N ALA A 4 2.28 -0.18 21.50
CA ALA A 4 1.65 -1.35 20.90
C ALA A 4 2.76 -2.13 20.19
N LYS A 5 3.20 -3.25 20.78
CA LYS A 5 4.17 -4.13 20.13
C LYS A 5 3.45 -4.81 18.96
N LEU A 6 3.86 -4.53 17.71
CA LEU A 6 3.31 -5.24 16.53
C LEU A 6 3.57 -6.74 16.59
N LEU A 7 4.65 -7.16 17.24
CA LEU A 7 5.02 -8.57 17.39
C LEU A 7 4.28 -9.28 18.54
N THR A 8 3.12 -8.76 18.98
CA THR A 8 2.26 -9.53 19.89
C THR A 8 1.56 -10.63 19.10
N VAL A 9 1.35 -11.80 19.72
CA VAL A 9 0.68 -12.95 19.08
C VAL A 9 -0.64 -12.54 18.43
N LYS A 10 -1.43 -11.71 19.12
CA LYS A 10 -2.68 -11.17 18.58
C LYS A 10 -2.50 -10.37 17.29
N ASN A 11 -1.53 -9.46 17.27
CA ASN A 11 -1.30 -8.61 16.10
C ASN A 11 -0.72 -9.42 14.94
N LEU A 12 0.16 -10.38 15.21
CA LEU A 12 0.68 -11.31 14.19
C LEU A 12 -0.46 -12.13 13.56
N VAL A 13 -1.35 -12.70 14.37
CA VAL A 13 -2.53 -13.44 13.87
C VAL A 13 -3.44 -12.51 13.06
N THR A 14 -3.67 -11.29 13.53
CA THR A 14 -4.52 -10.32 12.82
C THR A 14 -3.92 -9.93 11.47
N ILE A 15 -2.59 -9.68 11.42
CA ILE A 15 -1.86 -9.42 10.18
C ILE A 15 -2.01 -10.62 9.24
N ALA A 16 -1.74 -11.85 9.69
CA ALA A 16 -1.84 -13.03 8.86
C ALA A 16 -3.25 -13.22 8.26
N VAL A 17 -4.30 -13.07 9.07
CA VAL A 17 -5.69 -13.18 8.61
C VAL A 17 -6.03 -12.08 7.61
N LEU A 18 -5.68 -10.82 7.89
CA LEU A 18 -5.96 -9.70 6.99
C LEU A 18 -5.18 -9.83 5.67
N SER A 19 -3.95 -10.32 5.69
CA SER A 19 -3.15 -10.60 4.50
C SER A 19 -3.78 -11.71 3.66
N ALA A 20 -4.27 -12.77 4.29
CA ALA A 20 -4.96 -13.85 3.59
C ALA A 20 -6.24 -13.36 2.91
N VAL A 21 -7.06 -12.57 3.63
CA VAL A 21 -8.26 -11.95 3.06
C VAL A 21 -7.91 -10.99 1.92
N ALA A 22 -6.88 -10.16 2.09
CA ALA A 22 -6.39 -9.26 1.04
C ALA A 22 -5.96 -10.04 -0.21
N ALA A 23 -5.19 -11.12 -0.05
CA ALA A 23 -4.74 -11.95 -1.16
C ALA A 23 -5.92 -12.60 -1.91
N VAL A 24 -6.94 -13.09 -1.20
CA VAL A 24 -8.16 -13.62 -1.83
C VAL A 24 -8.91 -12.53 -2.60
N LEU A 25 -9.03 -11.32 -2.05
CA LEU A 25 -9.68 -10.20 -2.75
C LEU A 25 -8.87 -9.72 -3.95
N MET A 26 -7.54 -9.79 -3.89
CA MET A 26 -6.64 -9.47 -5.01
C MET A 26 -6.75 -10.53 -6.12
N TYR A 27 -7.07 -11.78 -5.78
CA TYR A 27 -7.34 -12.80 -6.80
C TYR A 27 -8.53 -12.44 -7.71
N LEU A 28 -9.50 -11.70 -7.16
CA LEU A 28 -10.70 -11.21 -7.84
C LEU A 28 -10.48 -9.86 -8.56
N GLU A 29 -9.26 -9.60 -9.01
CA GLU A 29 -8.91 -8.42 -9.80
C GLU A 29 -9.52 -8.48 -11.21
N PHE A 30 -9.98 -7.34 -11.72
CA PHE A 30 -10.54 -7.24 -13.07
C PHE A 30 -10.11 -5.94 -13.76
N PRO A 31 -9.92 -5.94 -15.09
CA PRO A 31 -9.53 -4.74 -15.83
C PRO A 31 -10.71 -3.75 -15.91
N LEU A 32 -10.40 -2.45 -15.90
CA LEU A 32 -11.40 -1.40 -16.12
C LEU A 32 -11.47 -1.02 -17.60
N TRP A 33 -12.69 -0.87 -18.11
CA TRP A 33 -12.99 -0.51 -19.51
C TRP A 33 -12.32 0.74 -20.10
N PHE A 34 -11.79 1.66 -19.28
CA PHE A 34 -11.16 2.91 -19.73
C PHE A 34 -9.62 2.88 -19.62
N ALA A 35 -9.06 1.80 -19.10
CA ALA A 35 -7.62 1.64 -18.90
C ALA A 35 -7.13 0.35 -19.58
N PRO A 36 -5.86 0.27 -19.99
CA PRO A 36 -5.31 -0.94 -20.58
C PRO A 36 -5.46 -2.17 -19.67
N PRO A 37 -5.56 -3.40 -20.23
CA PRO A 37 -5.90 -4.61 -19.47
C PRO A 37 -4.96 -4.94 -18.31
N PHE A 38 -3.72 -4.41 -18.33
CA PHE A 38 -2.76 -4.58 -17.23
C PHE A 38 -3.04 -3.68 -16.01
N TYR A 39 -3.99 -2.75 -16.10
CA TYR A 39 -4.53 -2.03 -14.95
C TYR A 39 -5.74 -2.76 -14.39
N GLU A 40 -5.45 -3.64 -13.44
CA GLU A 40 -6.44 -4.46 -12.77
C GLU A 40 -6.89 -3.77 -11.47
N PHE A 41 -8.19 -3.64 -11.30
CA PHE A 41 -8.81 -3.10 -10.09
C PHE A 41 -9.23 -4.23 -9.16
N ASP A 42 -9.00 -4.03 -7.86
CA ASP A 42 -9.25 -5.00 -6.81
C ASP A 42 -9.65 -4.32 -5.50
N PHE A 43 -10.23 -5.09 -4.58
CA PHE A 43 -10.71 -4.62 -3.28
C PHE A 43 -9.77 -4.96 -2.11
N SER A 44 -8.55 -5.44 -2.38
CA SER A 44 -7.64 -5.94 -1.34
C SER A 44 -7.12 -4.85 -0.40
N GLU A 45 -7.23 -3.59 -0.80
CA GLU A 45 -6.74 -2.43 -0.05
C GLU A 45 -7.62 -2.17 1.17
N ILE A 46 -8.85 -2.67 1.15
CA ILE A 46 -9.80 -2.52 2.25
C ILE A 46 -9.29 -3.27 3.50
N PRO A 47 -8.97 -4.59 3.46
CA PRO A 47 -8.29 -5.28 4.56
C PRO A 47 -6.96 -4.63 4.99
N VAL A 48 -6.17 -4.14 4.03
CA VAL A 48 -4.89 -3.47 4.31
C VAL A 48 -5.13 -2.20 5.15
N LEU A 49 -6.07 -1.35 4.73
CA LEU A 49 -6.46 -0.13 5.46
C LEU A 49 -7.06 -0.46 6.83
N VAL A 50 -7.85 -1.53 6.95
CA VAL A 50 -8.38 -2.00 8.26
C VAL A 50 -7.22 -2.32 9.21
N GLY A 51 -6.22 -3.06 8.73
CA GLY A 51 -5.03 -3.39 9.51
C GLY A 51 -4.20 -2.16 9.85
N ALA A 52 -3.99 -1.27 8.89
CA ALA A 52 -3.22 -0.03 9.06
C ALA A 52 -3.87 0.94 10.05
N PHE A 53 -5.19 1.13 9.98
CA PHE A 53 -5.93 1.97 10.91
C PHE A 53 -5.96 1.37 12.33
N SER A 54 -5.97 0.04 12.42
CA SER A 54 -5.95 -0.67 13.70
C SER A 54 -4.59 -0.58 14.39
N MET A 55 -3.54 -1.05 13.71
CA MET A 55 -2.22 -1.34 14.28
C MET A 55 -1.14 -0.31 13.89
N GLY A 56 -1.41 0.55 12.90
CA GLY A 56 -0.50 1.59 12.41
C GLY A 56 0.05 1.30 11.00
N PRO A 57 0.74 2.29 10.39
CA PRO A 57 1.23 2.21 9.01
C PRO A 57 2.13 1.00 8.73
N ALA A 58 2.96 0.60 9.69
CA ALA A 58 3.83 -0.56 9.55
C ALA A 58 3.03 -1.87 9.38
N ALA A 59 1.90 -2.04 10.08
CA ALA A 59 1.02 -3.19 9.83
C ALA A 59 0.42 -3.13 8.42
N GLY A 60 0.02 -1.95 7.95
CA GLY A 60 -0.48 -1.76 6.59
C GLY A 60 0.54 -2.25 5.56
N PHE A 61 1.78 -1.78 5.66
CA PHE A 61 2.87 -2.22 4.79
C PHE A 61 3.09 -3.74 4.83
N ILE A 62 3.12 -4.34 6.02
CA ILE A 62 3.32 -5.79 6.16
C ILE A 62 2.16 -6.57 5.51
N ILE A 63 0.91 -6.15 5.75
CA ILE A 63 -0.26 -6.80 5.16
C ILE A 63 -0.22 -6.68 3.64
N GLU A 64 0.16 -5.52 3.13
CA GLU A 64 0.30 -5.25 1.71
C GLU A 64 1.42 -6.06 1.05
N ALA A 65 2.60 -6.13 1.66
CA ALA A 65 3.69 -6.97 1.15
C ALA A 65 3.27 -8.46 1.14
N LEU A 66 2.64 -8.93 2.21
CA LEU A 66 2.16 -10.31 2.29
C LEU A 66 1.06 -10.61 1.27
N LYS A 67 0.12 -9.69 1.02
CA LYS A 67 -0.95 -9.89 0.02
C LYS A 67 -0.36 -10.13 -1.37
N VAL A 68 0.65 -9.35 -1.76
CA VAL A 68 1.28 -9.42 -3.09
C VAL A 68 2.11 -10.68 -3.22
N VAL A 69 2.90 -11.02 -2.18
CA VAL A 69 3.65 -12.29 -2.16
C VAL A 69 2.72 -13.48 -2.30
N LEU A 70 1.60 -13.51 -1.57
CA LEU A 70 0.63 -14.60 -1.66
C LEU A 70 -0.02 -14.67 -3.05
N LYS A 71 -0.38 -13.53 -3.66
CA LYS A 71 -0.94 -13.51 -5.02
C LYS A 71 0.05 -14.04 -6.05
N LEU A 72 1.32 -13.63 -5.96
CA LEU A 72 2.38 -14.13 -6.83
C LEU A 72 2.58 -15.65 -6.70
N LEU A 73 2.52 -16.18 -5.48
CA LEU A 73 2.66 -17.63 -5.24
C LEU A 73 1.46 -18.45 -5.72
N LEU A 74 0.24 -17.90 -5.66
CA LEU A 74 -0.99 -18.64 -5.95
C LEU A 74 -1.46 -18.50 -7.40
N LYS A 75 -1.37 -17.29 -7.98
CA LYS A 75 -1.88 -16.97 -9.33
C LYS A 75 -0.75 -16.76 -10.35
N GLY A 76 0.45 -16.42 -9.88
CA GLY A 76 1.51 -15.90 -10.76
C GLY A 76 1.23 -14.45 -11.19
N SER A 77 2.04 -13.96 -12.13
CA SER A 77 1.92 -12.59 -12.68
C SER A 77 1.65 -12.59 -14.17
N SER A 78 0.64 -11.84 -14.58
CA SER A 78 0.34 -11.53 -15.99
C SER A 78 1.24 -10.45 -16.59
N THR A 79 1.97 -9.72 -15.75
CA THR A 79 2.76 -8.52 -16.11
C THR A 79 4.25 -8.71 -15.86
N MET A 80 4.71 -9.97 -15.87
CA MET A 80 6.08 -10.36 -15.51
C MET A 80 6.51 -9.89 -14.11
N GLY A 81 5.57 -9.60 -13.21
CA GLY A 81 5.79 -9.08 -11.87
C GLY A 81 5.69 -7.55 -11.76
N VAL A 82 5.67 -6.81 -12.86
CA VAL A 82 5.67 -5.33 -12.83
C VAL A 82 4.39 -4.75 -12.23
N GLY A 83 3.23 -5.33 -12.56
CA GLY A 83 1.93 -4.94 -12.02
C GLY A 83 1.77 -5.29 -10.55
N ASP A 84 2.32 -6.42 -10.10
CA ASP A 84 2.29 -6.82 -8.69
C ASP A 84 3.11 -5.87 -7.80
N TRP A 85 4.28 -5.50 -8.31
CA TRP A 85 5.11 -4.45 -7.73
C TRP A 85 4.41 -3.08 -7.75
N ALA A 86 3.76 -2.72 -8.84
CA ALA A 86 2.97 -1.50 -8.92
C ALA A 86 1.87 -1.49 -7.84
N ASN A 87 1.18 -2.61 -7.63
CA ASN A 87 0.13 -2.73 -6.61
C ASN A 87 0.70 -2.50 -5.19
N LEU A 88 1.86 -3.08 -4.87
CA LEU A 88 2.56 -2.84 -3.60
C LEU A 88 2.90 -1.35 -3.40
N LEU A 89 3.54 -0.73 -4.39
CA LEU A 89 4.05 0.64 -4.31
C LEU A 89 2.94 1.68 -4.24
N ILE A 90 1.97 1.57 -5.15
CA ILE A 90 0.82 2.47 -5.25
C ILE A 90 -0.10 2.28 -4.03
N GLY A 91 -0.32 1.04 -3.61
CA GLY A 91 -1.06 0.74 -2.39
C GLY A 91 -0.43 1.35 -1.13
N CYS A 92 0.91 1.28 -1.00
CA CYS A 92 1.63 1.93 0.10
C CYS A 92 1.44 3.45 0.09
N ALA A 93 1.45 4.08 -1.10
CA ALA A 93 1.22 5.50 -1.28
C ALA A 93 -0.22 5.94 -0.90
N LEU A 94 -1.18 5.01 -0.83
CA LEU A 94 -2.50 5.25 -0.26
C LEU A 94 -2.52 5.01 1.26
N VAL A 95 -2.08 3.82 1.68
CA VAL A 95 -2.28 3.27 3.02
C VAL A 95 -1.47 4.00 4.08
N ILE A 96 -0.21 4.31 3.78
CA ILE A 96 0.72 4.92 4.72
C ILE A 96 0.27 6.34 5.10
N PRO A 97 0.12 7.31 4.16
CA PRO A 97 -0.32 8.65 4.52
C PRO A 97 -1.71 8.64 5.17
N ALA A 98 -2.64 7.82 4.68
CA ALA A 98 -3.97 7.71 5.26
C ALA A 98 -3.93 7.25 6.73
N SER A 99 -3.16 6.21 7.02
CA SER A 99 -3.06 5.64 8.38
C SER A 99 -2.27 6.54 9.33
N MET A 100 -1.27 7.27 8.84
CA MET A 100 -0.52 8.26 9.63
C MET A 100 -1.40 9.43 10.07
N ILE A 101 -2.25 9.95 9.18
CA ILE A 101 -3.22 11.00 9.50
C ILE A 101 -4.28 10.48 10.46
N TYR A 102 -4.87 9.31 10.17
CA TYR A 102 -5.88 8.70 11.03
C TYR A 102 -5.35 8.45 12.45
N ARG A 103 -4.08 8.07 12.60
CA ARG A 103 -3.47 7.78 13.91
C ARG A 103 -3.41 9.01 14.82
N LYS A 104 -3.35 10.23 14.27
CA LYS A 104 -3.39 11.48 15.06
C LYS A 104 -4.76 11.75 15.66
N ASN A 105 -5.82 11.42 14.93
CA ASN A 105 -7.19 11.65 15.37
C ASN A 105 -8.07 10.47 14.94
N ARG A 106 -8.20 9.46 15.83
CA ARG A 106 -8.94 8.21 15.58
C ARG A 106 -10.46 8.42 15.61
N THR A 107 -10.95 9.23 14.67
CA THR A 107 -12.36 9.56 14.46
C THR A 107 -12.74 9.33 13.00
N LYS A 108 -14.04 9.28 12.71
CA LYS A 108 -14.54 9.19 11.33
C LYS A 108 -14.04 10.35 10.46
N LYS A 109 -13.98 11.56 11.03
CA LYS A 109 -13.44 12.75 10.34
C LYS A 109 -11.96 12.55 10.00
N GLY A 110 -11.15 12.07 10.96
CA GLY A 110 -9.74 11.75 10.72
C GLY A 110 -9.54 10.68 9.65
N ALA A 111 -10.41 9.66 9.61
CA ALA A 111 -10.37 8.63 8.58
C ALA A 111 -10.68 9.19 7.18
N VAL A 112 -11.73 10.01 7.05
CA VAL A 112 -12.09 10.64 5.77
C VAL A 112 -10.98 11.55 5.25
N ILE A 113 -10.40 12.38 6.11
CA ILE A 113 -9.28 13.27 5.73
C ILE A 113 -8.05 12.44 5.35
N GLY A 114 -7.72 11.41 6.13
CA GLY A 114 -6.59 10.53 5.82
C GLY A 114 -6.76 9.83 4.47
N LEU A 115 -7.94 9.30 4.18
CA LEU A 115 -8.24 8.63 2.92
C LEU A 115 -8.25 9.58 1.72
N ALA A 116 -8.75 10.82 1.89
CA ALA A 116 -8.68 11.84 0.85
C ALA A 116 -7.22 12.20 0.53
N VAL A 117 -6.39 12.45 1.55
CA VAL A 117 -4.96 12.73 1.34
C VAL A 117 -4.26 11.53 0.72
N GLY A 118 -4.51 10.31 1.22
CA GLY A 118 -3.92 9.10 0.66
C GLY A 118 -4.30 8.87 -0.81
N THR A 119 -5.54 9.17 -1.21
CA THR A 119 -5.98 9.06 -2.60
C THR A 119 -5.23 10.04 -3.51
N LEU A 120 -5.03 11.28 -3.04
CA LEU A 120 -4.25 12.29 -3.76
C LEU A 120 -2.77 11.92 -3.85
N THR A 121 -2.19 11.42 -2.76
CA THR A 121 -0.81 10.92 -2.73
C THR A 121 -0.65 9.74 -3.70
N MET A 122 -1.54 8.75 -3.64
CA MET A 122 -1.54 7.60 -4.53
C MET A 122 -1.65 8.01 -6.00
N THR A 123 -2.51 8.96 -6.32
CA THR A 123 -2.67 9.44 -7.70
C THR A 123 -1.39 10.14 -8.18
N THR A 124 -0.82 11.03 -7.36
CA THR A 124 0.40 11.76 -7.71
C THR A 124 1.61 10.83 -7.85
N VAL A 125 1.85 10.00 -6.84
CA VAL A 125 2.96 9.03 -6.83
C VAL A 125 2.76 7.98 -7.91
N GLY A 126 1.53 7.51 -8.12
CA GLY A 126 1.18 6.57 -9.18
C GLY A 126 1.47 7.15 -10.56
N CYS A 127 1.11 8.41 -10.83
CA CYS A 127 1.45 9.08 -12.08
C CYS A 127 2.97 9.17 -12.30
N PHE A 128 3.70 9.61 -11.28
CA PHE A 128 5.15 9.73 -11.34
C PHE A 128 5.82 8.37 -11.56
N LEU A 129 5.45 7.35 -10.78
CA LEU A 129 6.02 6.01 -10.91
C LEU A 129 5.69 5.38 -12.25
N ASN A 130 4.49 5.57 -12.77
CA ASN A 130 4.15 5.04 -14.10
C ASN A 130 4.92 5.75 -15.21
N ALA A 131 5.08 7.07 -15.14
CA ALA A 131 5.83 7.82 -16.15
C ALA A 131 7.29 7.37 -16.24
N TYR A 132 7.94 7.14 -15.09
CA TYR A 132 9.39 7.00 -15.03
C TYR A 132 9.91 5.60 -14.73
N VAL A 133 9.13 4.75 -14.04
CA VAL A 133 9.61 3.45 -13.54
C VAL A 133 8.76 2.31 -14.10
N LEU A 134 7.46 2.30 -13.85
CA LEU A 134 6.61 1.13 -14.09
C LEU A 134 6.36 0.88 -15.57
N LEU A 135 5.92 1.88 -16.35
CA LEU A 135 5.65 1.67 -17.78
C LEU A 135 6.93 1.38 -18.59
N PRO A 136 8.06 2.08 -18.35
CA PRO A 136 9.32 1.72 -19.01
C PRO A 136 9.81 0.31 -18.64
N THR A 137 9.71 -0.06 -17.35
CA THR A 137 10.11 -1.40 -16.90
C THR A 137 9.18 -2.48 -17.43
N TYR A 138 7.88 -2.18 -17.54
CA TYR A 138 6.91 -3.08 -18.16
C TYR A 138 7.29 -3.35 -19.62
N ALA A 139 7.57 -2.31 -20.41
CA ALA A 139 7.96 -2.48 -21.81
C ALA A 139 9.20 -3.40 -21.96
N GLN A 140 10.23 -3.16 -21.14
CA GLN A 140 11.46 -3.97 -21.13
C GLN A 140 11.28 -5.40 -20.62
N ALA A 141 10.39 -5.61 -19.65
CA ALA A 141 10.14 -6.93 -19.10
C ALA A 141 9.55 -7.88 -20.15
N PHE A 142 8.73 -7.37 -21.08
CA PHE A 142 8.23 -8.14 -22.22
C PHE A 142 9.30 -8.44 -23.28
N GLU A 143 10.37 -7.66 -23.32
CA GLU A 143 11.55 -7.91 -24.16
C GLU A 143 12.57 -8.87 -23.50
N GLY A 144 12.30 -9.34 -22.27
CA GLY A 144 13.17 -10.28 -21.55
C GLY A 144 14.37 -9.62 -20.86
N ALA A 145 14.38 -8.29 -20.71
CA ALA A 145 15.47 -7.58 -20.06
C ALA A 145 15.38 -7.66 -18.53
N TRP A 146 16.36 -8.33 -17.90
CA TRP A 146 16.43 -8.51 -16.45
C TRP A 146 16.70 -7.23 -15.64
N GLN A 147 17.21 -6.18 -16.30
CA GLN A 147 17.63 -4.94 -15.65
C GLN A 147 16.45 -4.23 -14.96
N GLY A 148 15.26 -4.31 -15.53
CA GLY A 148 14.03 -3.78 -14.93
C GLY A 148 13.77 -4.30 -13.52
N PHE A 149 14.02 -5.58 -13.27
CA PHE A 149 13.81 -6.20 -11.96
C PHE A 149 14.80 -5.72 -10.90
N LEU A 150 16.04 -5.41 -11.29
CA LEU A 150 17.04 -4.84 -10.38
C LEU A 150 16.65 -3.42 -9.93
N VAL A 151 16.15 -2.60 -10.86
CA VAL A 151 15.62 -1.26 -10.57
C VAL A 151 14.47 -1.33 -9.57
N MET A 152 13.54 -2.25 -9.77
CA MET A 152 12.37 -2.44 -8.90
C MET A 152 12.75 -2.95 -7.50
N GLY A 153 13.71 -3.89 -7.42
CA GLY A 153 14.24 -4.37 -6.15
C GLY A 153 14.91 -3.27 -5.33
N ALA A 154 15.75 -2.45 -5.98
CA ALA A 154 16.40 -1.29 -5.35
C ALA A 154 15.38 -0.25 -4.87
N PHE A 155 14.36 0.03 -5.68
CA PHE A 155 13.28 0.96 -5.36
C PHE A 155 12.51 0.54 -4.10
N THR A 156 12.25 -0.75 -3.99
CA THR A 156 11.51 -1.32 -2.86
C THR A 156 12.33 -1.29 -1.59
N ALA A 157 13.63 -1.59 -1.68
CA ALA A 157 14.53 -1.43 -0.55
C ALA A 157 14.57 0.02 -0.06
N ALA A 158 14.56 1.00 -0.98
CA ALA A 158 14.51 2.43 -0.66
C ALA A 158 13.20 2.88 0.01
N ILE A 159 12.09 2.13 -0.16
CA ILE A 159 10.81 2.39 0.51
C ILE A 159 10.70 1.67 1.84
N ALA A 160 11.03 0.37 1.83
CA ALA A 160 10.98 -0.47 3.01
C ALA A 160 11.94 0.06 4.09
N PHE A 161 13.14 0.53 3.71
CA PHE A 161 14.15 0.96 4.66
C PHE A 161 13.72 2.16 5.52
N PRO A 162 13.23 3.29 4.97
CA PRO A 162 12.63 4.36 5.76
C PRO A 162 11.47 3.87 6.65
N ILE A 163 10.57 3.02 6.12
CA ILE A 163 9.43 2.52 6.89
C ILE A 163 9.90 1.70 8.10
N PHE A 164 10.84 0.77 7.93
CA PHE A 164 11.42 -0.04 9.02
C PHE A 164 12.29 0.79 9.96
N PHE A 165 13.05 1.74 9.43
CA PHE A 165 13.91 2.64 10.21
C PHE A 165 13.08 3.58 11.11
N PHE A 166 12.00 4.17 10.56
CA PHE A 166 11.10 5.02 11.32
C PHE A 166 10.14 4.23 12.22
N TYR A 167 9.86 2.96 11.91
CA TYR A 167 9.16 2.04 12.81
C TYR A 167 9.92 1.86 14.15
N GLY A 168 11.26 1.83 14.12
CA GLY A 168 12.09 1.66 15.32
C GLY A 168 12.18 2.88 16.24
N ARG A 169 11.97 4.11 15.71
CA ARG A 169 12.36 5.37 16.37
C ARG A 169 11.23 6.31 16.80
N GLU A 170 9.98 5.85 16.91
CA GLU A 170 8.87 6.70 17.37
C GLU A 170 9.02 7.23 18.82
N LYS A 171 9.72 8.35 18.96
CA LYS A 171 9.41 9.44 19.90
C LYS A 171 8.87 10.64 19.12
N GLY A 172 7.62 10.53 18.70
CA GLY A 172 6.63 11.57 19.00
C GLY A 172 6.68 12.98 18.39
N LYS A 173 7.44 13.36 17.35
CA LYS A 173 7.29 14.75 16.83
C LYS A 173 7.06 15.04 15.35
N HIS A 174 7.42 14.22 14.35
CA HIS A 174 7.17 14.62 12.94
C HIS A 174 6.72 13.49 12.00
N PRO A 175 5.52 12.89 12.21
CA PRO A 175 5.00 11.87 11.30
C PRO A 175 4.78 12.38 9.86
N ILE A 176 4.44 13.66 9.66
CA ILE A 176 4.31 14.22 8.30
C ILE A 176 5.68 14.30 7.63
N ALA A 177 6.72 14.73 8.35
CA ALA A 177 8.08 14.78 7.82
C ALA A 177 8.59 13.38 7.43
N VAL A 178 8.20 12.34 8.15
CA VAL A 178 8.54 10.96 7.80
C VAL A 178 7.85 10.53 6.50
N GLY A 179 6.56 10.80 6.33
CA GLY A 179 5.86 10.55 5.07
C GLY A 179 6.49 11.29 3.90
N VAL A 180 6.80 12.58 4.10
CA VAL A 180 7.48 13.42 3.10
C VAL A 180 8.91 12.93 2.81
N VAL A 181 9.65 12.43 3.80
CA VAL A 181 11.00 11.87 3.59
C VAL A 181 10.93 10.53 2.85
N VAL A 182 9.94 9.68 3.13
CA VAL A 182 9.70 8.44 2.37
C VAL A 182 9.36 8.80 0.92
N GLU A 183 8.44 9.73 0.70
CA GLU A 183 8.06 10.21 -0.64
C GLU A 183 9.22 10.90 -1.37
N ALA A 184 10.04 11.69 -0.68
CA ALA A 184 11.23 12.32 -1.25
C ALA A 184 12.32 11.29 -1.58
N ALA A 185 12.49 10.23 -0.78
CA ALA A 185 13.42 9.15 -1.05
C ALA A 185 12.96 8.30 -2.26
N ILE A 186 11.66 8.05 -2.38
CA ILE A 186 11.01 7.43 -3.55
C ILE A 186 11.33 8.24 -4.81
N LEU A 187 11.06 9.54 -4.78
CA LEU A 187 11.29 10.43 -5.92
C LEU A 187 12.78 10.54 -6.25
N ALA A 188 13.65 10.68 -5.26
CA ALA A 188 15.10 10.80 -5.46
C ALA A 188 15.73 9.50 -5.99
N ALA A 189 15.31 8.32 -5.50
CA ALA A 189 15.79 7.04 -5.98
C ALA A 189 15.37 6.79 -7.44
N ALA A 190 14.13 7.15 -7.81
CA ALA A 190 13.70 7.12 -9.19
C ALA A 190 14.58 8.04 -10.06
N VAL A 191 14.84 9.28 -9.62
CA VAL A 191 15.69 10.23 -10.35
C VAL A 191 17.14 9.79 -10.50
N LEU A 192 17.73 9.17 -9.47
CA LEU A 192 19.12 8.71 -9.53
C LEU A 192 19.28 7.51 -10.47
N LEU A 193 18.33 6.56 -10.44
CA LEU A 193 18.33 5.40 -11.33
C LEU A 193 18.08 5.77 -12.80
N MET A 194 17.32 6.84 -13.05
CA MET A 194 17.10 7.41 -14.38
C MET A 194 18.39 7.90 -15.07
N ASN A 195 19.43 8.24 -14.31
CA ASN A 195 20.70 8.74 -14.87
C ASN A 195 21.78 7.67 -15.05
N VAL A 196 21.57 6.43 -14.57
CA VAL A 196 22.61 5.39 -14.54
C VAL A 196 22.41 4.32 -15.63
N LEU A 197 21.21 4.19 -16.18
CA LEU A 197 20.89 3.21 -17.20
C LEU A 197 20.26 3.93 -18.39
N HIS A 198 20.81 3.78 -19.60
CA HIS A 198 20.18 4.15 -20.87
C HIS A 198 18.96 3.23 -21.12
N LEU A 199 17.96 3.32 -20.24
CA LEU A 199 16.86 2.39 -20.06
C LEU A 199 15.67 2.68 -21.00
N PHE A 200 15.83 3.60 -21.94
CA PHE A 200 14.79 4.09 -22.84
C PHE A 200 15.19 3.85 -24.29
N SER A 201 14.81 2.70 -24.85
CA SER A 201 14.72 2.57 -26.31
C SER A 201 13.33 3.08 -26.73
N GLU A 202 13.29 4.05 -27.63
CA GLU A 202 12.05 4.63 -28.20
C GLU A 202 11.10 3.54 -28.75
N ASP A 203 11.67 2.44 -29.26
CA ASP A 203 10.94 1.34 -29.89
C ASP A 203 10.08 0.53 -28.90
N SER A 204 10.55 0.32 -27.67
CA SER A 204 9.86 -0.48 -26.64
C SER A 204 8.56 0.18 -26.15
N LEU A 205 8.54 1.52 -26.14
CA LEU A 205 7.40 2.31 -25.66
C LEU A 205 6.28 2.42 -26.69
N ALA A 206 6.58 2.26 -27.98
CA ALA A 206 5.60 2.37 -29.05
C ALA A 206 4.47 1.33 -28.92
N GLY A 207 4.81 0.08 -28.57
CA GLY A 207 3.83 -0.97 -28.33
C GLY A 207 2.89 -0.66 -27.16
N LEU A 208 3.45 -0.13 -26.06
CA LEU A 208 2.69 0.27 -24.87
C LEU A 208 1.75 1.45 -25.16
N VAL A 209 2.24 2.46 -25.88
CA VAL A 209 1.43 3.60 -26.29
C VAL A 209 0.30 3.14 -27.19
N GLY A 210 0.56 2.23 -28.14
CA GLY A 210 -0.47 1.64 -29.01
C GLY A 210 -1.62 0.97 -28.24
N MET A 211 -1.31 0.22 -27.16
CA MET A 211 -2.34 -0.34 -26.28
C MET A 211 -3.22 0.73 -25.62
N GLY A 212 -2.62 1.86 -25.23
CA GLY A 212 -3.37 3.01 -24.72
C GLY A 212 -4.20 3.70 -25.80
N THR A 213 -3.62 3.94 -26.97
CA THR A 213 -4.29 4.56 -28.13
C THR A 213 -5.53 3.78 -28.56
N ALA A 214 -5.51 2.45 -28.48
CA ALA A 214 -6.66 1.59 -28.80
C ALA A 214 -7.88 1.83 -27.91
N ILE A 215 -7.68 2.29 -26.67
CA ILE A 215 -8.75 2.61 -25.71
C ILE A 215 -9.13 4.08 -25.80
N ASN A 216 -8.13 4.96 -25.88
CA ASN A 216 -8.32 6.39 -25.99
C ASN A 216 -7.38 6.97 -27.07
N PRO A 217 -7.90 7.39 -28.24
CA PRO A 217 -7.10 7.94 -29.34
C PRO A 217 -6.26 9.19 -28.99
N ALA A 218 -6.56 9.86 -27.88
CA ALA A 218 -5.77 10.98 -27.38
C ALA A 218 -4.45 10.55 -26.70
N ILE A 219 -4.27 9.27 -26.40
CA ILE A 219 -3.00 8.72 -25.90
C ILE A 219 -2.04 8.58 -27.09
N LYS A 220 -1.00 9.41 -27.11
CA LYS A 220 0.03 9.48 -28.17
C LYS A 220 1.45 9.35 -27.64
N GLY A 221 1.61 9.21 -26.33
CA GLY A 221 2.91 9.10 -25.67
C GLY A 221 2.75 8.89 -24.17
N ILE A 222 3.87 8.71 -23.47
CA ILE A 222 3.91 8.36 -22.05
C ILE A 222 3.14 9.35 -21.16
N TRP A 223 3.29 10.66 -21.40
CA TRP A 223 2.64 11.69 -20.60
C TRP A 223 1.13 11.70 -20.79
N THR A 224 0.66 11.59 -22.03
CA THR A 224 -0.77 11.45 -22.33
C THR A 224 -1.34 10.15 -21.77
N PHE A 225 -0.56 9.06 -21.79
CA PHE A 225 -0.94 7.79 -21.20
C PHE A 225 -1.12 7.92 -19.68
N VAL A 226 -0.15 8.54 -19.01
CA VAL A 226 -0.20 8.77 -17.56
C VAL A 226 -1.39 9.65 -17.18
N LEU A 227 -1.64 10.74 -17.91
CA LEU A 227 -2.74 11.65 -17.60
C LEU A 227 -4.11 11.07 -17.91
N LEU A 228 -4.25 10.28 -18.98
CA LEU A 228 -5.56 9.83 -19.48
C LEU A 228 -5.93 8.40 -19.09
N ALA A 229 -4.97 7.57 -18.67
CA ALA A 229 -5.23 6.22 -18.17
C ALA A 229 -4.85 6.10 -16.68
N VAL A 230 -3.63 6.46 -16.32
CA VAL A 230 -3.09 6.20 -14.97
C VAL A 230 -3.73 7.08 -13.90
N ALA A 231 -3.78 8.38 -14.14
CA ALA A 231 -4.38 9.33 -13.21
C ALA A 231 -5.86 9.01 -12.92
N PRO A 232 -6.75 8.84 -13.93
CA PRO A 232 -8.13 8.50 -13.66
C PRO A 232 -8.29 7.11 -13.04
N PHE A 233 -7.45 6.14 -13.41
CA PHE A 233 -7.47 4.81 -12.80
C PHE A 233 -7.16 4.87 -11.30
N ASN A 234 -6.06 5.51 -10.92
CA ASN A 234 -5.66 5.64 -9.52
C ASN A 234 -6.67 6.48 -8.73
N LEU A 235 -7.17 7.57 -9.30
CA LEU A 235 -8.18 8.39 -8.62
C LEU A 235 -9.46 7.57 -8.38
N PHE A 236 -9.94 6.85 -9.39
CA PHE A 236 -11.11 5.97 -9.27
C PHE A 236 -10.88 4.90 -8.21
N LYS A 237 -9.73 4.19 -8.27
CA LYS A 237 -9.38 3.15 -7.31
C LYS A 237 -9.38 3.69 -5.88
N GLY A 238 -8.70 4.81 -5.66
CA GLY A 238 -8.57 5.43 -4.34
C GLY A 238 -9.93 5.90 -3.80
N VAL A 239 -10.78 6.50 -4.63
CA VAL A 239 -12.13 6.94 -4.24
C VAL A 239 -12.99 5.74 -3.84
N VAL A 240 -13.07 4.70 -4.68
CA VAL A 240 -13.92 3.53 -4.41
C VAL A 240 -13.48 2.82 -3.13
N VAL A 241 -12.19 2.53 -2.99
CA VAL A 241 -11.63 1.93 -1.78
C VAL A 241 -11.93 2.79 -0.56
N SER A 242 -11.68 4.10 -0.64
CA SER A 242 -11.93 5.04 0.47
C SER A 242 -13.39 5.07 0.90
N LEU A 243 -14.33 5.11 -0.06
CA LEU A 243 -15.77 5.09 0.22
C LEU A 243 -16.16 3.82 0.96
N ILE A 244 -15.72 2.66 0.47
CA ILE A 244 -16.04 1.38 1.10
C ILE A 244 -15.42 1.31 2.51
N THR A 245 -14.15 1.70 2.67
CA THR A 245 -13.48 1.76 3.97
C THR A 245 -14.22 2.64 4.98
N VAL A 246 -14.76 3.78 4.54
CA VAL A 246 -15.58 4.67 5.40
C VAL A 246 -16.92 4.03 5.78
N LEU A 247 -17.56 3.28 4.88
CA LEU A 247 -18.82 2.58 5.17
C LEU A 247 -18.63 1.47 6.21
N ILE A 248 -17.56 0.70 6.08
CA ILE A 248 -17.25 -0.38 7.03
C ILE A 248 -16.61 0.12 8.34
N TYR A 249 -16.19 1.40 8.39
CA TYR A 249 -15.52 2.02 9.55
C TYR A 249 -16.23 1.76 10.88
N LYS A 250 -17.58 1.81 10.91
CA LYS A 250 -18.35 1.55 12.13
C LYS A 250 -18.05 0.15 12.70
N ARG A 251 -17.88 -0.86 11.84
CA ARG A 251 -17.54 -2.25 12.25
C ARG A 251 -16.08 -2.36 12.69
N ILE A 252 -15.17 -1.68 11.98
CA ILE A 252 -13.73 -1.64 12.34
C ILE A 252 -13.53 -1.06 13.75
N ARG A 253 -14.20 0.05 14.07
CA ARG A 253 -14.08 0.72 15.37
C ARG A 253 -14.49 -0.18 16.54
N VAL A 254 -15.50 -1.04 16.37
CA VAL A 254 -15.97 -1.96 17.41
C VAL A 254 -14.89 -2.99 17.74
N ILE A 255 -14.26 -3.58 16.72
CA ILE A 255 -13.17 -4.56 16.87
C ILE A 255 -11.95 -3.92 17.55
N MET A 256 -11.62 -2.67 17.19
CA MET A 256 -10.51 -1.94 17.79
C MET A 256 -10.76 -1.60 19.27
N LYS A 257 -11.98 -1.22 19.66
CA LYS A 257 -12.30 -0.90 21.06
C LYS A 257 -12.19 -2.11 21.99
N GLN A 258 -12.57 -3.29 21.49
CA GLN A 258 -12.42 -4.55 22.23
C GLN A 258 -10.94 -4.96 22.40
N ALA A 259 -10.06 -4.45 21.53
CA ALA A 259 -8.64 -4.76 21.57
C ALA A 259 -7.83 -3.95 22.60
N ASP A 260 -8.23 -2.71 22.84
CA ASP A 260 -7.58 -1.79 23.79
C ASP A 260 -8.15 -1.88 25.21
N SER A 261 -9.28 -2.59 25.41
CA SER A 261 -9.80 -2.81 26.76
C SER A 261 -8.78 -3.65 27.54
N PRO A 262 -8.30 -3.21 28.72
CA PRO A 262 -7.44 -4.03 29.55
C PRO A 262 -8.18 -5.35 29.77
N ARG A 263 -7.56 -6.46 29.34
CA ARG A 263 -8.07 -7.78 29.69
C ARG A 263 -8.31 -7.76 31.19
N GLN A 264 -9.53 -8.07 31.61
CA GLN A 264 -9.89 -8.33 33.01
C GLN A 264 -9.14 -9.55 33.60
N THR A 265 -7.94 -9.87 33.10
CA THR A 265 -7.03 -10.85 33.68
C THR A 265 -6.39 -10.34 34.97
N SER A 266 -6.28 -9.01 35.14
CA SER A 266 -5.81 -8.42 36.41
C SER A 266 -6.79 -8.66 37.56
N GLY A 267 -8.09 -8.48 37.33
CA GLY A 267 -9.11 -8.69 38.36
C GLY A 267 -9.35 -10.15 38.72
N LYS A 268 -9.10 -11.08 37.78
CA LYS A 268 -9.15 -12.53 38.09
C LYS A 268 -7.96 -12.97 38.94
N ALA A 269 -6.75 -12.46 38.69
CA ALA A 269 -5.58 -12.75 39.51
C ALA A 269 -5.72 -12.17 40.93
N GLU A 270 -6.19 -10.93 41.05
CA GLU A 270 -6.42 -10.27 42.35
C GLU A 270 -7.57 -10.93 43.14
N ASN A 271 -8.63 -11.39 42.47
CA ASN A 271 -9.68 -12.18 43.13
C ASN A 271 -9.20 -13.59 43.48
N LEU A 272 -8.31 -14.22 42.71
CA LEU A 272 -7.71 -15.51 43.07
C LEU A 272 -6.76 -15.37 44.26
N GLU A 273 -6.02 -14.27 44.40
CA GLU A 273 -5.21 -13.96 45.58
C GLU A 273 -6.06 -13.70 46.83
N LYS A 274 -7.21 -13.02 46.67
CA LYS A 274 -8.19 -12.82 47.75
C LYS A 274 -8.90 -14.12 48.13
N ILE A 275 -9.15 -15.02 47.17
CA ILE A 275 -9.76 -16.34 47.42
C ILE A 275 -8.74 -17.34 47.97
N SER A 276 -7.48 -17.26 47.57
CA SER A 276 -6.41 -18.14 48.07
C SER A 276 -5.93 -17.78 49.47
N GLY A 277 -6.47 -16.70 50.07
CA GLY A 277 -6.30 -16.35 51.46
C GLY A 277 -4.84 -16.26 51.86
N GLY A 278 -4.24 -15.07 51.76
CA GLY A 278 -2.87 -14.77 52.16
C GLY A 278 -2.36 -15.66 53.29
N LYS A 279 -1.58 -16.67 52.92
CA LYS A 279 -0.60 -17.30 53.78
C LYS A 279 0.72 -17.19 53.04
N ALA A 280 1.64 -16.55 53.75
CA ALA A 280 3.02 -16.27 53.38
C ALA A 280 3.77 -17.50 52.89
#